data_AF-R0MGM9-F1
#
_entry.id   AF-R0MGM9-F1
#
_cell.length_a   1.000
_cell.length_b   1.000
_cell.length_c   1.000
_cell.angle_alpha   90.00
_cell.angle_beta   90.00
_cell.angle_gamma   90.00
#
_symmetry.space_group_name_H-M   'P 1'
#
loop_
_entity.id
_entity.type
_entity.pdbx_description
1 polymer ?
#
loop_
_entity_poly.entity_id
_entity_poly.type
_entity_poly.pdbx_seq_one_letter_code
_entity_poly.pdbx_strand_id
1 'polypeptide(L)'
;MNGINVIPSNIKFECENFKGIRDLDNFNVVKTLIYEGKSELTILKMIKDFKFDEIYVSTAYLNFPKSYFEILKDLNVKIFVSDPETNKFKNYGMFCGTVTELYKYSTLFTAKKLPDAEIYEFRKDGFTMHGKGIWAFSKTVCLTTIGSSNLNRRSFERDSELNALLITKNLDEIEILRKEVKFMIKNSKRRTIFELKRRRYNVFVILLFFLLNPFL
;
A
#
# COMPACT_ATOMS: atom_id res chain seq x y z
N MET A 1 -11.81 24.16 20.54
CA MET A 1 -11.94 23.01 19.62
C MET A 1 -12.20 21.78 20.47
N ASN A 2 -13.46 21.32 20.51
CA ASN A 2 -13.86 20.18 21.32
C ASN A 2 -13.36 18.90 20.66
N GLY A 3 -12.40 18.23 21.29
CA GLY A 3 -11.87 16.95 20.86
C GLY A 3 -12.98 15.90 20.87
N ILE A 4 -13.16 15.23 19.74
CA ILE A 4 -14.11 14.13 19.60
C ILE A 4 -13.50 12.92 20.33
N ASN A 5 -13.90 12.72 21.58
CA ASN A 5 -13.85 11.45 22.27
C ASN A 5 -15.20 10.76 22.09
N VAL A 6 -15.32 9.81 21.16
CA VAL A 6 -16.22 8.66 21.32
C VAL A 6 -15.63 7.50 20.50
N ILE A 7 -14.79 6.68 21.13
CA ILE A 7 -14.67 5.27 20.72
C ILE A 7 -15.81 4.57 21.48
N PRO A 8 -16.77 3.93 20.79
CA PRO A 8 -17.86 3.21 21.45
C PRO A 8 -17.30 2.19 22.46
N SER A 9 -17.82 2.18 23.69
CA SER A 9 -17.36 1.36 24.82
C SER A 9 -17.54 -0.16 24.64
N ASN A 10 -18.07 -0.57 23.49
CA ASN A 10 -18.34 -1.94 23.06
C ASN A 10 -17.30 -2.48 22.06
N ILE A 11 -16.29 -1.68 21.66
CA ILE A 11 -15.16 -2.18 20.86
C ILE A 11 -14.10 -2.74 21.81
N LYS A 12 -14.09 -4.06 21.97
CA LYS A 12 -13.05 -4.78 22.69
C LYS A 12 -11.84 -4.95 21.76
N PHE A 13 -10.76 -4.22 22.01
CA PHE A 13 -9.49 -4.42 21.30
C PHE A 13 -8.73 -5.58 21.95
N GLU A 14 -8.80 -6.77 21.35
CA GLU A 14 -7.94 -7.89 21.74
C GLU A 14 -6.67 -7.87 20.88
N CYS A 15 -5.57 -7.38 21.45
CA CYS A 15 -4.23 -7.46 20.87
C CYS A 15 -3.70 -8.89 21.04
N GLU A 16 -3.94 -9.76 20.07
CA GLU A 16 -3.34 -11.11 20.05
C GLU A 16 -2.10 -11.15 19.14
N ASN A 17 -1.22 -12.15 19.35
CA ASN A 17 -0.14 -12.45 18.40
C ASN A 17 -0.67 -13.45 17.37
N PHE A 18 -0.79 -13.04 16.11
CA PHE A 18 -1.33 -13.89 15.05
C PHE A 18 -0.33 -14.97 14.62
N LYS A 19 -0.70 -16.25 14.77
CA LYS A 19 0.19 -17.39 14.47
C LYS A 19 -0.14 -18.08 13.14
N GLY A 20 -1.26 -17.77 12.49
CA GLY A 20 -1.56 -18.24 11.14
C GLY A 20 -3.04 -18.20 10.75
N ILE A 21 -3.33 -18.58 9.50
CA ILE A 21 -4.65 -18.48 8.84
C ILE A 21 -5.79 -19.15 9.61
N ARG A 22 -5.50 -20.20 10.38
CA ARG A 22 -6.52 -20.91 11.21
C ARG A 22 -7.19 -19.97 12.22
N ASP A 23 -6.51 -18.89 12.61
CA ASP A 23 -7.05 -17.88 13.53
C ASP A 23 -8.08 -16.94 12.85
N LEU A 24 -8.24 -17.00 11.52
CA LEU A 24 -9.23 -16.22 10.75
C LEU A 24 -10.61 -16.88 10.72
N ASP A 25 -10.69 -18.19 10.93
CA ASP A 25 -11.94 -18.93 10.77
C ASP A 25 -12.89 -18.71 11.96
N ASN A 26 -12.36 -18.44 13.17
CA ASN A 26 -13.11 -18.45 14.43
C ASN A 26 -13.21 -17.10 15.17
N PHE A 27 -13.23 -15.96 14.47
CA PHE A 27 -13.52 -14.67 15.11
C PHE A 27 -14.92 -14.15 14.79
N ASN A 28 -15.62 -13.65 15.84
CA ASN A 28 -16.94 -13.01 15.75
C ASN A 28 -16.86 -11.47 15.75
N VAL A 29 -15.68 -10.90 16.01
CA VAL A 29 -15.45 -9.46 16.17
C VAL A 29 -14.20 -9.06 15.39
N VAL A 30 -14.15 -7.79 14.96
CA VAL A 30 -12.95 -7.14 14.42
C VAL A 30 -11.70 -7.51 15.18
N LYS A 31 -10.77 -8.18 14.50
CA LYS A 31 -9.46 -8.50 15.08
C LYS A 31 -8.46 -7.45 14.65
N THR A 32 -7.86 -6.77 15.62
CA THR A 32 -6.80 -5.79 15.38
C THR A 32 -5.51 -6.31 15.98
N LEU A 33 -4.44 -6.31 15.17
CA LEU A 33 -3.15 -6.86 15.54
C LEU A 33 -2.09 -5.81 15.26
N ILE A 34 -1.37 -5.38 16.29
CA ILE A 34 -0.26 -4.45 16.14
C ILE A 34 0.97 -5.24 15.70
N TYR A 35 1.66 -4.76 14.67
CA TYR A 35 2.84 -5.42 14.12
C TYR A 35 3.91 -4.43 13.66
N GLU A 36 5.17 -4.87 13.75
CA GLU A 36 6.32 -4.15 13.21
C GLU A 36 6.55 -4.49 11.72
N GLY A 37 7.13 -3.56 10.94
CA GLY A 37 7.28 -3.66 9.48
C GLY A 37 7.80 -5.00 8.93
N LYS A 38 8.68 -5.72 9.66
CA LYS A 38 9.18 -7.04 9.24
C LYS A 38 8.08 -8.11 9.11
N SER A 39 6.94 -7.91 9.75
CA SER A 39 5.79 -8.84 9.71
C SER A 39 4.92 -8.65 8.46
N GLU A 40 5.16 -7.65 7.63
CA GLU A 40 4.41 -7.41 6.38
C GLU A 40 4.45 -8.60 5.41
N LEU A 41 5.57 -9.33 5.39
CA LEU A 41 5.67 -10.55 4.59
C LEU A 41 4.70 -11.64 5.05
N THR A 42 4.46 -11.76 6.35
CA THR A 42 3.49 -12.71 6.89
C THR A 42 2.09 -12.33 6.41
N ILE A 43 1.76 -11.04 6.41
CA ILE A 43 0.46 -10.53 5.94
C ILE A 43 0.26 -10.79 4.45
N LEU A 44 1.27 -10.50 3.62
CA LEU A 44 1.20 -10.79 2.18
C LEU A 44 1.04 -12.28 1.90
N LYS A 45 1.70 -13.15 2.68
CA LYS A 45 1.51 -14.61 2.59
C LYS A 45 0.10 -15.02 3.01
N MET A 46 -0.43 -14.47 4.10
CA MET A 46 -1.81 -14.72 4.52
C MET A 46 -2.82 -14.33 3.44
N ILE A 47 -2.62 -13.17 2.79
CA ILE A 47 -3.48 -12.73 1.69
C ILE A 47 -3.44 -13.73 0.53
N LYS A 48 -2.24 -14.19 0.16
CA LYS A 48 -2.05 -15.18 -0.91
C LYS A 48 -2.72 -16.52 -0.58
N ASP A 49 -2.54 -17.01 0.64
CA ASP A 49 -3.02 -18.32 1.05
C ASP A 49 -4.56 -18.33 1.25
N PHE A 50 -5.14 -17.22 1.75
CA PHE A 50 -6.59 -17.08 1.93
C PHE A 50 -7.34 -16.83 0.60
N LYS A 51 -6.62 -16.50 -0.48
CA LYS A 51 -7.18 -16.28 -1.83
C LYS A 51 -8.29 -15.23 -1.87
N PHE A 52 -7.99 -14.02 -1.38
CA PHE A 52 -8.91 -12.89 -1.53
C PHE A 52 -9.23 -12.58 -3.00
N ASP A 53 -10.47 -12.16 -3.26
CA ASP A 53 -10.99 -11.88 -4.60
C ASP A 53 -10.43 -10.57 -5.17
N GLU A 54 -10.23 -9.58 -4.30
CA GLU A 54 -9.75 -8.25 -4.68
C GLU A 54 -8.65 -7.78 -3.74
N ILE A 55 -7.49 -7.41 -4.31
CA ILE A 55 -6.33 -6.97 -3.53
C ILE A 55 -5.88 -5.60 -4.04
N TYR A 56 -5.75 -4.67 -3.11
CA TYR A 56 -5.38 -3.28 -3.35
C TYR A 56 -4.20 -2.92 -2.47
N VAL A 57 -3.19 -2.25 -3.03
CA VAL A 57 -2.03 -1.74 -2.31
C VAL A 57 -1.92 -0.25 -2.58
N SER A 58 -1.74 0.56 -1.56
CA SER A 58 -1.48 1.99 -1.71
C SER A 58 -0.14 2.37 -1.11
N THR A 59 0.65 3.18 -1.82
CA THR A 59 1.88 3.76 -1.29
C THR A 59 2.27 5.04 -2.03
N ALA A 60 2.63 6.07 -1.27
CA ALA A 60 3.13 7.32 -1.84
C ALA A 60 4.55 7.20 -2.42
N TYR A 61 5.32 6.21 -1.98
CA TYR A 61 6.76 6.07 -2.20
C TYR A 61 7.08 4.66 -2.68
N LEU A 62 6.53 4.26 -3.83
CA LEU A 62 6.65 2.91 -4.36
C LEU A 62 8.12 2.53 -4.59
N ASN A 63 8.61 1.52 -3.86
CA ASN A 63 9.88 0.83 -4.13
C ASN A 63 9.85 -0.52 -3.41
N PHE A 64 9.11 -1.52 -3.93
CA PHE A 64 8.93 -2.78 -3.23
C PHE A 64 10.24 -3.55 -3.01
N PRO A 65 10.45 -4.19 -1.83
CA PRO A 65 11.55 -5.14 -1.65
C PRO A 65 11.33 -6.38 -2.54
N LYS A 66 12.42 -7.11 -2.84
CA LYS A 66 12.37 -8.31 -3.71
C LYS A 66 11.33 -9.34 -3.24
N SER A 67 11.24 -9.54 -1.93
CA SER A 67 10.31 -10.48 -1.32
C SER A 67 8.83 -10.15 -1.59
N TYR A 68 8.48 -8.88 -1.81
CA TYR A 68 7.09 -8.50 -2.14
C TYR A 68 6.78 -8.84 -3.59
N PHE A 69 7.72 -8.59 -4.50
CA PHE A 69 7.57 -8.99 -5.90
C PHE A 69 7.32 -10.51 -6.06
N GLU A 70 8.03 -11.34 -5.28
CA GLU A 70 7.85 -12.80 -5.32
C GLU A 70 6.47 -13.28 -4.87
N ILE A 71 5.78 -12.52 -4.02
CA ILE A 71 4.43 -12.85 -3.56
C ILE A 71 3.38 -12.22 -4.47
N LEU A 72 3.53 -10.93 -4.77
CA LEU A 72 2.56 -10.14 -5.53
C LEU A 72 2.45 -10.55 -7.00
N LYS A 73 3.49 -11.17 -7.59
CA LYS A 73 3.45 -11.64 -8.98
C LYS A 73 2.37 -12.69 -9.25
N ASP A 74 1.95 -13.42 -8.21
CA ASP A 74 0.94 -14.49 -8.30
C ASP A 74 -0.47 -13.97 -7.93
N LEU A 75 -0.63 -12.66 -7.71
CA LEU A 75 -1.85 -12.05 -7.23
C LEU A 75 -2.36 -11.00 -8.22
N ASN A 76 -3.68 -10.97 -8.43
CA ASN A 76 -4.31 -9.88 -9.18
C ASN A 76 -4.43 -8.65 -8.27
N VAL A 77 -3.37 -7.84 -8.24
CA VAL A 77 -3.24 -6.68 -7.36
C VAL A 77 -3.39 -5.36 -8.12
N LYS A 78 -4.11 -4.43 -7.52
CA LYS A 78 -4.19 -3.03 -7.98
C LYS A 78 -3.35 -2.15 -7.07
N ILE A 79 -2.39 -1.43 -7.63
CA ILE A 79 -1.40 -0.63 -6.90
C ILE A 79 -1.68 0.85 -7.15
N PHE A 80 -1.99 1.59 -6.09
CA PHE A 80 -2.16 3.04 -6.10
C PHE A 80 -0.85 3.73 -5.70
N VAL A 81 -0.43 4.67 -6.53
CA VAL A 81 0.77 5.49 -6.31
C VAL A 81 0.43 6.97 -6.44
N SER A 82 1.26 7.82 -5.86
CA SER A 82 1.15 9.27 -6.08
C SER A 82 1.38 9.60 -7.55
N ASP A 83 0.52 10.41 -8.16
CA ASP A 83 0.82 10.98 -9.47
C ASP A 83 2.11 11.83 -9.36
N PRO A 84 3.16 11.54 -10.15
CA PRO A 84 4.41 12.29 -10.11
C PRO A 84 4.21 13.76 -10.46
N GLU A 85 3.12 14.14 -11.12
CA GLU A 85 2.83 15.52 -11.47
C GLU A 85 2.36 16.37 -10.29
N THR A 86 1.67 15.76 -9.33
CA THR A 86 1.11 16.45 -8.15
C THR A 86 1.91 16.25 -6.88
N ASN A 87 3.06 15.58 -6.95
CA ASN A 87 3.88 15.35 -5.78
C ASN A 87 4.53 16.66 -5.29
N LYS A 88 4.33 17.01 -4.01
CA LYS A 88 4.74 18.29 -3.41
C LYS A 88 6.25 18.54 -3.43
N PHE A 89 7.06 17.50 -3.62
CA PHE A 89 8.51 17.63 -3.78
C PHE A 89 8.90 18.56 -4.93
N LYS A 90 8.05 18.76 -5.95
CA LYS A 90 8.36 19.71 -7.03
C LYS A 90 8.61 21.16 -6.58
N ASN A 91 8.11 21.53 -5.39
CA ASN A 91 8.14 22.93 -4.93
C ASN A 91 9.26 23.24 -3.91
N TYR A 92 10.12 22.27 -3.56
CA TYR A 92 11.15 22.46 -2.53
C TYR A 92 12.56 22.17 -3.05
N GLY A 93 13.18 23.15 -3.73
CA GLY A 93 14.61 23.13 -4.06
C GLY A 93 15.06 22.15 -5.16
N MET A 94 16.32 22.27 -5.56
CA MET A 94 16.91 21.61 -6.74
C MET A 94 16.91 20.07 -6.67
N PHE A 95 16.95 19.49 -5.47
CA PHE A 95 17.05 18.03 -5.27
C PHE A 95 15.70 17.31 -5.18
N CYS A 96 14.60 18.01 -4.90
CA CYS A 96 13.30 17.36 -4.72
C CYS A 96 12.63 16.96 -6.05
N GLY A 97 13.02 17.61 -7.16
CA GLY A 97 12.70 17.12 -8.50
C GLY A 97 13.25 15.71 -8.74
N THR A 98 14.48 15.43 -8.28
CA THR A 98 15.13 14.12 -8.42
C THR A 98 14.38 13.02 -7.67
N VAL A 99 13.89 13.29 -6.46
CA VAL A 99 13.09 12.31 -5.69
C VAL A 99 11.80 11.94 -6.43
N THR A 100 11.12 12.94 -7.01
CA THR A 100 9.92 12.70 -7.83
C THR A 100 10.25 11.83 -9.05
N GLU A 101 11.37 12.12 -9.71
CA GLU A 101 11.85 11.35 -10.87
C GLU A 101 12.24 9.91 -10.51
N LEU A 102 12.83 9.70 -9.33
CA LEU A 102 13.15 8.36 -8.82
C LEU A 102 11.90 7.51 -8.65
N TYR A 103 10.87 8.02 -7.96
CA TYR A 103 9.62 7.29 -7.78
C TYR A 103 8.84 7.13 -9.10
N LYS A 104 8.91 8.11 -10.01
CA LYS A 104 8.37 7.96 -11.37
C LYS A 104 9.01 6.79 -12.12
N TYR A 105 10.32 6.60 -12.00
CA TYR A 105 11.02 5.45 -12.58
C TYR A 105 10.70 4.16 -11.84
N SER A 106 10.61 4.19 -10.51
CA SER A 106 10.21 3.05 -9.69
C SER A 106 8.83 2.52 -10.07
N THR A 107 7.86 3.37 -10.40
CA THR A 107 6.56 2.96 -10.94
C THR A 107 6.70 2.14 -12.23
N LEU A 108 7.54 2.57 -13.17
CA LEU A 108 7.82 1.80 -14.38
C LEU A 108 8.56 0.49 -14.07
N PHE A 109 9.52 0.52 -13.13
CA PHE A 109 10.25 -0.66 -12.71
C PHE A 109 9.30 -1.72 -12.13
N THR A 110 8.39 -1.32 -11.23
CA THR A 110 7.36 -2.19 -10.67
C THR A 110 6.42 -2.74 -11.73
N ALA A 111 5.92 -1.90 -12.65
CA ALA A 111 5.06 -2.35 -13.75
C ALA A 111 5.74 -3.38 -14.68
N LYS A 112 7.07 -3.30 -14.85
CA LYS A 112 7.84 -4.31 -15.59
C LYS A 112 8.01 -5.63 -14.81
N LYS A 113 8.07 -5.55 -13.48
CA LYS A 113 8.25 -6.72 -12.60
C LYS A 113 6.94 -7.44 -12.27
N LEU A 114 5.82 -6.72 -12.30
CA LEU A 114 4.47 -7.22 -12.07
C LEU A 114 3.58 -6.91 -13.29
N PRO A 115 3.74 -7.63 -14.42
CA PRO A 115 3.04 -7.32 -15.66
C PRO A 115 1.51 -7.46 -15.55
N ASP A 116 1.03 -8.33 -14.65
CA ASP A 116 -0.40 -8.59 -14.44
C ASP A 116 -1.03 -7.66 -13.39
N ALA A 117 -0.21 -6.87 -12.67
CA ALA A 117 -0.71 -5.88 -11.72
C ALA A 117 -1.22 -4.63 -12.44
N GLU A 118 -2.28 -4.03 -11.91
CA GLU A 118 -2.79 -2.77 -12.42
C GLU A 118 -2.20 -1.59 -11.63
N ILE A 119 -1.62 -0.60 -12.32
CA ILE A 119 -1.08 0.60 -11.69
C ILE A 119 -2.06 1.77 -11.84
N TYR A 120 -2.31 2.47 -10.74
CA TYR A 120 -3.18 3.64 -10.66
C TYR A 120 -2.42 4.82 -10.07
N GLU A 121 -2.40 5.94 -10.78
CA GLU A 121 -1.81 7.19 -10.28
C GLU A 121 -2.90 8.08 -9.70
N PHE A 122 -2.84 8.31 -8.39
CA PHE A 122 -3.78 9.15 -7.66
C PHE A 122 -3.49 10.62 -7.88
N ARG A 123 -4.53 11.37 -8.28
CA ARG A 123 -4.50 12.81 -8.46
C ARG A 123 -5.85 13.41 -8.06
N LYS A 124 -5.81 14.28 -7.05
CA LYS A 124 -6.96 15.08 -6.62
C LYS A 124 -6.49 16.46 -6.19
N ASP A 125 -7.11 17.50 -6.74
CA ASP A 125 -6.74 18.88 -6.43
C ASP A 125 -6.91 19.17 -4.93
N GLY A 126 -5.90 19.82 -4.34
CA GLY A 126 -5.84 20.08 -2.89
C GLY A 126 -5.42 18.89 -2.04
N PHE A 127 -5.18 17.71 -2.61
CA PHE A 127 -4.77 16.50 -1.88
C PHE A 127 -3.35 16.07 -2.25
N THR A 128 -2.61 15.58 -1.26
CA THR A 128 -1.41 14.77 -1.48
C THR A 128 -1.66 13.36 -1.02
N MET A 129 -1.39 12.38 -1.89
CA MET A 129 -1.49 10.98 -1.50
C MET A 129 -0.38 10.66 -0.50
N HIS A 130 -0.80 10.30 0.70
CA HIS A 130 0.07 9.75 1.75
C HIS A 130 -0.57 8.54 2.44
N GLY A 131 -1.72 8.10 1.92
CA GLY A 131 -2.36 6.86 2.31
C GLY A 131 -1.46 5.69 1.92
N LYS A 132 -1.29 4.77 2.86
CA LYS A 132 -0.45 3.59 2.72
C LYS A 132 -1.10 2.44 3.47
N GLY A 133 -1.12 1.29 2.83
CA GLY A 133 -1.86 0.14 3.33
C GLY A 133 -2.15 -0.87 2.24
N ILE A 134 -2.70 -1.98 2.68
CA ILE A 134 -3.16 -3.08 1.86
C ILE A 134 -4.63 -3.27 2.20
N TRP A 135 -5.50 -3.44 1.21
CA TRP A 135 -6.89 -3.87 1.40
C TRP A 135 -7.10 -5.14 0.60
N ALA A 136 -7.53 -6.21 1.26
CA ALA A 136 -7.86 -7.48 0.63
C ALA A 136 -9.30 -7.85 1.00
N PHE A 137 -10.12 -8.10 -0.01
CA PHE A 137 -11.55 -8.36 0.16
C PHE A 137 -11.94 -9.72 -0.43
N SER A 138 -12.74 -10.45 0.31
CA SER A 138 -13.58 -11.52 -0.19
C SER A 138 -15.05 -11.12 -0.02
N LYS A 139 -15.98 -12.02 -0.34
CA LYS A 139 -17.41 -11.78 -0.08
C LYS A 139 -17.76 -11.55 1.39
N THR A 140 -17.00 -12.14 2.32
CA THR A 140 -17.37 -12.19 3.76
C THR A 140 -16.24 -11.77 4.69
N VAL A 141 -15.03 -11.52 4.17
CA VAL A 141 -13.87 -11.15 4.98
C VAL A 141 -13.17 -9.97 4.32
N CYS A 142 -12.77 -9.00 5.14
CA CYS A 142 -11.79 -8.00 4.75
C CYS A 142 -10.58 -8.06 5.67
N LEU A 143 -9.41 -7.91 5.07
CA LEU A 143 -8.16 -7.67 5.74
C LEU A 143 -7.63 -6.31 5.25
N THR A 144 -7.28 -5.42 6.17
CA THR A 144 -6.60 -4.17 5.83
C THR A 144 -5.43 -3.86 6.75
N THR A 145 -4.41 -3.19 6.24
CA THR A 145 -3.30 -2.67 7.04
C THR A 145 -3.34 -1.16 7.13
N ILE A 146 -3.08 -0.62 8.32
CA ILE A 146 -3.03 0.81 8.60
C ILE A 146 -1.78 1.07 9.44
N GLY A 147 -0.93 2.02 9.04
CA GLY A 147 0.26 2.29 9.83
C GLY A 147 1.25 3.25 9.20
N SER A 148 2.47 3.24 9.74
CA SER A 148 3.55 4.11 9.31
C SER A 148 4.34 3.56 8.11
N SER A 149 4.21 2.27 7.77
CA SER A 149 4.96 1.68 6.66
C SER A 149 4.51 2.19 5.30
N ASN A 150 5.47 2.58 4.46
CA ASN A 150 5.22 2.90 3.06
C ASN A 150 5.21 1.65 2.16
N LEU A 151 5.29 0.45 2.72
CA LEU A 151 5.40 -0.82 2.01
C LEU A 151 6.58 -0.87 1.04
N ASN A 152 7.57 0.01 1.22
CA ASN A 152 8.74 0.10 0.38
C ASN A 152 9.94 -0.57 1.04
N ARG A 153 11.03 -0.68 0.30
CA ARG A 153 12.23 -1.40 0.71
C ARG A 153 12.83 -0.80 1.97
N ARG A 154 12.89 0.53 2.07
CA ARG A 154 13.39 1.22 3.25
C ARG A 154 12.53 0.94 4.50
N SER A 155 11.21 1.07 4.40
CA SER A 155 10.26 0.75 5.48
C SER A 155 10.42 -0.70 5.94
N PHE A 156 10.63 -1.64 5.01
CA PHE A 156 10.76 -3.05 5.33
C PHE A 156 12.13 -3.44 5.94
N GLU A 157 13.23 -2.89 5.41
CA GLU A 157 14.59 -3.34 5.75
C GLU A 157 15.25 -2.51 6.86
N ARG A 158 14.80 -1.26 7.10
CA ARG A 158 15.59 -0.27 7.86
C ARG A 158 14.82 0.54 8.87
N ASP A 159 13.61 1.00 8.53
CA ASP A 159 12.87 1.90 9.39
C ASP A 159 12.16 1.12 10.52
N SER A 160 12.00 1.77 11.68
CA SER A 160 11.14 1.28 12.75
C SER A 160 9.70 1.66 12.45
N GLU A 161 8.91 0.71 11.98
CA GLU A 161 7.52 0.92 11.57
C GLU A 161 6.55 0.34 12.59
N LEU A 162 5.48 1.08 12.87
CA LEU A 162 4.34 0.62 13.68
C LEU A 162 3.10 0.56 12.81
N ASN A 163 2.50 -0.62 12.72
CA ASN A 163 1.33 -0.86 11.91
C ASN A 163 0.28 -1.64 12.69
N ALA A 164 -0.96 -1.57 12.21
CA ALA A 164 -2.09 -2.35 12.65
C ALA A 164 -2.65 -3.14 11.47
N LEU A 165 -2.85 -4.43 11.69
CA LEU A 165 -3.59 -5.32 10.81
C LEU A 165 -5.01 -5.43 11.36
N LEU A 166 -5.98 -5.04 10.54
CA LEU A 166 -7.40 -5.11 10.83
C LEU A 166 -8.01 -6.24 10.01
N ILE A 167 -8.77 -7.12 10.65
CA ILE A 167 -9.48 -8.20 9.99
C ILE A 167 -10.92 -8.20 10.47
N THR A 168 -11.87 -8.16 9.54
CA THR A 168 -13.29 -8.10 9.87
C THR A 168 -14.13 -9.02 8.99
N LYS A 169 -15.19 -9.56 9.58
CA LYS A 169 -16.30 -10.26 8.92
C LYS A 169 -17.60 -9.44 8.93
N ASN A 170 -17.58 -8.27 9.56
CA ASN A 170 -18.74 -7.39 9.64
C ASN A 170 -18.95 -6.69 8.29
N LEU A 171 -20.10 -6.95 7.65
CA LEU A 171 -20.40 -6.43 6.32
C LEU A 171 -20.47 -4.90 6.26
N ASP A 172 -20.91 -4.23 7.33
CA ASP A 172 -20.99 -2.76 7.37
C ASP A 172 -19.60 -2.13 7.39
N GLU A 173 -18.68 -2.70 8.17
CA GLU A 173 -17.28 -2.27 8.20
C GLU A 173 -16.55 -2.56 6.89
N ILE A 174 -16.82 -3.72 6.28
CA ILE A 174 -16.30 -4.05 4.94
C ILE A 174 -16.76 -3.00 3.93
N GLU A 175 -18.02 -2.56 3.97
CA GLU A 175 -18.51 -1.52 3.06
C GLU A 175 -17.86 -0.15 3.34
N ILE A 176 -17.56 0.19 4.60
CA ILE A 176 -16.77 1.40 4.93
C ILE A 176 -15.39 1.32 4.29
N LEU A 177 -14.67 0.20 4.45
CA LEU A 177 -13.33 0.00 3.87
C LEU A 177 -13.38 -0.02 2.33
N ARG A 178 -14.44 -0.60 1.75
CA ARG A 178 -14.65 -0.53 0.29
C ARG A 178 -14.87 0.90 -0.19
N LYS A 179 -15.52 1.78 0.59
CA LYS A 179 -15.67 3.21 0.23
C LYS A 179 -14.32 3.93 0.16
N GLU A 180 -13.35 3.58 0.99
CA GLU A 180 -11.98 4.13 0.91
C GLU A 180 -11.31 3.75 -0.42
N VAL A 181 -11.40 2.48 -0.81
CA VAL A 181 -10.86 2.01 -2.09
C VAL A 181 -11.60 2.61 -3.28
N LYS A 182 -12.94 2.68 -3.23
CA LYS A 182 -13.76 3.36 -4.26
C LYS A 182 -13.33 4.83 -4.40
N PHE A 183 -13.03 5.50 -3.29
CA PHE A 183 -12.51 6.86 -3.30
C PHE A 183 -11.14 6.94 -4.00
N MET A 184 -10.21 6.03 -3.70
CA MET A 184 -8.92 5.99 -4.40
C MET A 184 -9.09 5.75 -5.90
N ILE A 185 -9.92 4.78 -6.30
CA ILE A 185 -10.20 4.47 -7.71
C ILE A 185 -10.77 5.70 -8.44
N LYS A 186 -11.79 6.34 -7.86
CA LYS A 186 -12.45 7.51 -8.46
C LYS A 186 -11.48 8.67 -8.71
N ASN A 187 -10.47 8.83 -7.86
CA ASN A 187 -9.49 9.92 -7.93
C ASN A 187 -8.13 9.45 -8.49
N SER A 188 -8.11 8.33 -9.21
CA SER A 188 -6.90 7.82 -9.83
C SER A 188 -7.07 7.58 -11.32
N LYS A 189 -5.97 7.74 -12.05
CA LYS A 189 -5.87 7.35 -13.46
C LYS A 189 -5.11 6.04 -13.58
N ARG A 190 -5.74 5.00 -14.14
CA ARG A 190 -5.05 3.77 -14.50
C ARG A 190 -3.96 4.08 -15.54
N ARG A 191 -2.77 3.49 -15.37
CA ARG A 191 -1.64 3.63 -16.29
C ARG A 191 -1.24 2.28 -16.85
N THR A 192 -1.24 2.18 -18.17
CA THR A 192 -0.69 1.03 -18.88
C THR A 192 0.83 1.05 -18.86
N ILE A 193 1.46 -0.12 -18.95
CA ILE A 193 2.92 -0.22 -19.10
C ILE A 193 3.42 0.55 -20.35
N PHE A 194 2.62 0.62 -21.41
CA PHE A 194 2.92 1.38 -22.61
C PHE A 194 2.99 2.89 -22.33
N GLU A 195 2.00 3.46 -21.63
CA GLU A 195 2.02 4.86 -21.22
C GLU A 195 3.21 5.19 -20.31
N LEU A 196 3.53 4.29 -19.36
CA LEU A 196 4.68 4.47 -18.47
C LEU A 196 5.99 4.47 -19.26
N LYS A 197 6.17 3.54 -20.20
CA LYS A 197 7.37 3.45 -21.06
C LYS A 197 7.58 4.69 -21.95
N ARG A 198 6.50 5.37 -22.35
CA ARG A 198 6.57 6.58 -23.20
C ARG A 198 7.03 7.85 -22.46
N ARG A 199 7.14 7.81 -21.13
CA ARG A 199 7.66 8.93 -20.35
C ARG A 199 9.14 9.15 -20.63
N ARG A 200 9.60 10.39 -20.45
CA ARG A 200 11.02 10.70 -20.42
C ARG A 200 11.60 10.34 -19.06
N TYR A 201 12.69 9.59 -19.06
CA TYR A 201 13.48 9.23 -17.89
C TYR A 201 14.91 9.71 -18.07
N ASN A 202 15.44 10.43 -17.10
CA ASN A 202 16.84 10.85 -17.11
C ASN A 202 17.73 9.64 -16.79
N VAL A 203 18.73 9.35 -17.63
CA VAL A 203 19.68 8.24 -17.44
C VAL A 203 20.39 8.34 -16.09
N PHE A 204 20.72 9.55 -15.65
CA PHE A 204 21.31 9.78 -14.32
C PHE A 204 20.36 9.33 -13.20
N VAL A 205 19.06 9.59 -13.33
CA VAL A 205 18.04 9.15 -12.36
C VAL A 205 17.94 7.63 -12.34
N ILE A 206 18.06 6.96 -13.49
CA ILE A 206 18.05 5.49 -13.56
C ILE A 206 19.25 4.91 -12.82
N LEU A 207 20.45 5.46 -13.03
CA LEU A 207 21.66 5.04 -12.31
C LEU A 207 21.51 5.28 -10.80
N LEU A 208 21.01 6.47 -10.43
CA LEU A 208 20.78 6.83 -9.04
C LEU A 208 19.75 5.92 -8.37
N PHE A 209 18.69 5.53 -9.09
CA PHE A 209 17.70 4.57 -8.58
C PHE A 209 18.35 3.26 -8.17
N PHE A 210 19.26 2.70 -8.97
CA PHE A 210 19.95 1.45 -8.60
C PHE A 210 20.96 1.65 -7.48
N LEU A 211 21.70 2.76 -7.48
CA LEU A 211 22.66 3.09 -6.42
C LEU A 211 21.99 3.30 -5.07
N LEU A 212 20.88 4.04 -5.05
CA LEU A 212 20.14 4.38 -3.84
C LEU A 212 19.02 3.38 -3.52
N ASN A 213 18.79 2.34 -4.33
CA ASN A 213 17.66 1.43 -4.15
C ASN A 213 17.51 0.89 -2.70
N PRO A 214 18.59 0.51 -1.99
CA PRO A 214 18.50 0.06 -0.59
C PRO A 214 18.16 1.16 0.44
N PHE A 215 18.07 2.42 0.01
CA PHE A 215 17.78 3.60 0.83
C PHE A 215 16.45 4.28 0.45
N LEU A 216 15.78 3.80 -0.61
CA LEU A 216 14.54 4.38 -1.17
C LEU A 216 13.26 3.68 -0.71
#